data_AF-A0A1F7I332-F1
#
_entry.id   AF-A0A1F7I332-F1
#
_cell.length_a   1.000
_cell.length_b   1.000
_cell.length_c   1.000
_cell.angle_alpha   90.00
_cell.angle_beta   90.00
_cell.angle_gamma   90.00
#
_symmetry.space_group_name_H-M   'P 1'
#
loop_
_entity.id
_entity.type
_entity.pdbx_description
1 polymer ?
#
loop_
_entity_poly.entity_id
_entity_poly.type
_entity_poly.pdbx_seq_one_letter_code
_entity_poly.pdbx_strand_id
1 'polypeptide(L)'
;MADNFSELSDIESPVGKPTAEGPSLTYVREVMPINQFHGVRQADDLDDLVELPMLGACKNCFAKGIKTVSSSANQGDVERGGPAYFYIDCDRLTPANRVLALQIGGKVHFDIYEISIFFDFALEEDTTITAMEQASCAIVAQLTNQEPKDYPYTLEELQKLFENYQKNLPADEVEREEFERSIGTIFDSLEEYLELMDEREGFYYRP
;
A
#
# COMPACT_ATOMS: atom_id res chain seq x y z
N MET A 1 29.10 -63.98 -50.49
CA MET A 1 28.74 -63.85 -49.06
C MET A 1 29.07 -62.40 -48.71
N ALA A 2 28.15 -61.43 -48.85
CA ALA A 2 26.89 -61.26 -48.10
C ALA A 2 27.21 -61.21 -46.59
N ASP A 3 26.95 -60.14 -45.82
CA ASP A 3 25.83 -59.19 -45.88
C ASP A 3 26.16 -57.84 -45.19
N ASN A 4 25.44 -56.82 -45.66
CA ASN A 4 24.79 -55.69 -44.96
C ASN A 4 25.30 -55.24 -43.58
N PHE A 5 25.47 -53.93 -43.41
CA PHE A 5 24.41 -53.05 -42.88
C PHE A 5 24.84 -51.57 -43.03
N SER A 6 24.27 -50.91 -44.04
CA SER A 6 23.89 -49.50 -43.91
C SER A 6 22.59 -49.43 -43.11
N GLU A 7 22.32 -48.26 -42.54
CA GLU A 7 21.10 -47.84 -41.81
C GLU A 7 21.13 -48.06 -40.30
N LEU A 8 21.31 -46.94 -39.60
CA LEU A 8 20.62 -46.50 -38.37
C LEU A 8 21.06 -45.03 -38.19
N SER A 9 20.49 -44.10 -38.96
CA SER A 9 19.35 -43.25 -38.56
C SER A 9 19.60 -42.53 -37.23
N ASP A 10 19.85 -41.22 -37.34
CA ASP A 10 19.33 -40.16 -36.48
C ASP A 10 18.90 -40.58 -35.08
N ILE A 11 19.82 -40.48 -34.13
CA ILE A 11 19.46 -40.30 -32.72
C ILE A 11 19.97 -38.92 -32.34
N GLU A 12 19.13 -37.91 -32.61
CA GLU A 12 19.17 -36.66 -31.85
C GLU A 12 19.03 -37.05 -30.38
N SER A 13 20.09 -36.83 -29.59
CA SER A 13 20.00 -36.90 -28.14
C SER A 13 19.16 -35.72 -27.66
N PRO A 14 18.04 -35.92 -26.93
CA PRO A 14 17.25 -34.84 -26.40
C PRO A 14 17.90 -34.41 -25.08
N VAL A 15 19.01 -33.69 -25.17
CA VAL A 15 19.50 -32.92 -24.04
C VAL A 15 19.36 -31.47 -24.46
N GLY A 16 18.17 -30.95 -24.21
CA GLY A 16 17.89 -29.52 -24.31
C GLY A 16 19.00 -28.76 -23.61
N LYS A 17 19.52 -27.73 -24.30
CA LYS A 17 20.41 -26.75 -23.68
C LYS A 17 19.72 -26.27 -22.39
N PRO A 18 20.44 -26.14 -21.26
CA PRO A 18 19.89 -25.41 -20.14
C PRO A 18 19.73 -23.97 -20.62
N THR A 19 18.51 -23.58 -20.99
CA THR A 19 18.14 -22.18 -20.99
C THR A 19 18.15 -21.78 -19.54
N ALA A 20 19.24 -21.14 -19.12
CA ALA A 20 19.24 -20.30 -17.94
C ALA A 20 18.23 -19.18 -18.23
N GLU A 21 16.95 -19.46 -18.02
CA GLU A 21 16.02 -18.40 -17.68
C GLU A 21 16.56 -17.84 -16.37
N GLY A 22 17.24 -16.69 -16.46
CA GLY A 22 17.43 -15.85 -15.29
C GLY A 22 16.08 -15.60 -14.63
N PRO A 23 16.04 -15.18 -13.35
CA PRO A 23 14.78 -14.93 -12.67
C PRO A 23 13.90 -14.08 -13.58
N SER A 24 12.70 -14.59 -13.91
CA SER A 24 11.71 -13.86 -14.70
C SER A 24 11.51 -12.50 -14.05
N LEU A 25 11.96 -11.45 -14.73
CA LEU A 25 11.79 -10.07 -14.29
C LEU A 25 10.37 -9.67 -14.66
N THR A 26 9.44 -9.88 -13.75
CA THR A 26 8.08 -9.34 -13.91
C THR A 26 8.07 -7.91 -13.38
N TYR A 27 7.58 -6.99 -14.21
CA TYR A 27 7.56 -5.56 -13.92
C TYR A 27 6.20 -5.12 -13.38
N VAL A 28 6.17 -4.06 -12.56
CA VAL A 28 4.92 -3.49 -12.06
C VAL A 28 4.04 -2.98 -13.21
N ARG A 29 4.64 -2.44 -14.27
CA ARG A 29 3.92 -2.01 -15.49
C ARG A 29 3.17 -3.13 -16.22
N GLU A 30 3.43 -4.40 -15.88
CA GLU A 30 2.78 -5.58 -16.48
C GLU A 30 1.63 -6.11 -15.59
N VAL A 31 1.42 -5.48 -14.42
CA VAL A 31 0.37 -5.85 -13.48
C VAL A 31 -0.90 -5.07 -13.81
N MET A 32 -1.96 -5.79 -14.19
CA MET A 32 -3.25 -5.18 -14.44
C MET A 32 -3.88 -4.71 -13.12
N PRO A 33 -4.55 -3.54 -13.09
CA PRO A 33 -5.23 -3.06 -11.89
C PRO A 33 -6.37 -3.99 -11.49
N ILE A 34 -6.51 -4.20 -10.18
CA ILE A 34 -7.64 -4.93 -9.59
C ILE A 34 -8.72 -3.91 -9.22
N ASN A 35 -9.95 -4.13 -9.71
CA ASN A 35 -11.09 -3.22 -9.49
C ASN A 35 -12.21 -3.91 -8.71
N GLN A 36 -11.86 -4.62 -7.64
CA GLN A 36 -12.81 -5.29 -6.75
C GLN A 36 -12.98 -4.49 -5.47
N PHE A 37 -14.18 -4.53 -4.90
CA PHE A 37 -14.51 -3.82 -3.67
C PHE A 37 -15.36 -4.72 -2.77
N HIS A 38 -14.74 -5.26 -1.71
CA HIS A 38 -15.43 -5.96 -0.64
C HIS A 38 -14.64 -5.87 0.67
N GLY A 39 -15.28 -6.27 1.76
CA GLY A 39 -14.62 -6.34 3.07
C GLY A 39 -13.63 -7.51 3.14
N VAL A 40 -12.59 -7.33 3.96
CA VAL A 40 -11.58 -8.34 4.31
C VAL A 40 -11.95 -8.98 5.66
N ARG A 41 -12.10 -10.30 5.69
CA ARG A 41 -12.39 -11.09 6.90
C ARG A 41 -11.25 -12.06 7.23
N GLN A 42 -10.52 -12.48 6.22
CA GLN A 42 -9.36 -13.38 6.30
C GLN A 42 -8.29 -12.93 5.30
N ALA A 43 -7.05 -13.36 5.51
CA ALA A 43 -5.92 -12.92 4.68
C ALA A 43 -6.06 -13.27 3.19
N ASP A 44 -6.76 -14.37 2.86
CA ASP A 44 -6.99 -14.80 1.48
C ASP A 44 -7.98 -13.89 0.73
N ASP A 45 -8.80 -13.11 1.45
CA ASP A 45 -9.68 -12.10 0.83
C ASP A 45 -8.87 -10.92 0.25
N LEU A 46 -7.55 -10.85 0.46
CA LEU A 46 -6.69 -9.84 -0.14
C LEU A 46 -6.21 -10.23 -1.54
N ASP A 47 -6.28 -11.50 -1.92
CA ASP A 47 -5.74 -12.00 -3.19
C ASP A 47 -6.47 -11.46 -4.42
N ASP A 48 -7.73 -11.06 -4.26
CA ASP A 48 -8.56 -10.44 -5.29
C ASP A 48 -8.84 -8.96 -5.05
N LEU A 49 -8.20 -8.34 -4.04
CA LEU A 49 -8.28 -6.91 -3.73
C LEU A 49 -6.97 -6.15 -3.96
N VAL A 50 -5.82 -6.82 -3.79
CA VAL A 50 -4.51 -6.15 -3.77
C VAL A 50 -3.62 -6.71 -4.86
N GLU A 51 -3.03 -5.82 -5.66
CA GLU A 51 -2.09 -6.25 -6.68
C GLU A 51 -0.82 -6.87 -6.09
N LEU A 52 -0.25 -7.83 -6.82
CA LEU A 52 0.91 -8.61 -6.39
C LEU A 52 2.05 -7.80 -5.74
N PRO A 53 2.46 -6.61 -6.26
CA PRO A 53 3.56 -5.87 -5.66
C PRO A 53 3.28 -5.35 -4.24
N MET A 54 2.01 -5.22 -3.85
CA MET A 54 1.59 -4.76 -2.51
C MET A 54 0.94 -5.86 -1.66
N LEU A 55 0.62 -7.01 -2.26
CA LEU A 55 -0.11 -8.09 -1.61
C LEU A 55 0.59 -8.60 -0.34
N GLY A 56 1.91 -8.85 -0.42
CA GLY A 56 2.70 -9.30 0.72
C GLY A 56 2.66 -8.33 1.90
N ALA A 57 2.80 -7.02 1.64
CA ALA A 57 2.73 -6.00 2.67
C ALA A 57 1.35 -5.93 3.32
N CYS A 58 0.27 -6.00 2.53
CA CYS A 58 -1.09 -5.97 3.04
C CYS A 58 -1.44 -7.22 3.87
N LYS A 59 -1.00 -8.41 3.44
CA LYS A 59 -1.12 -9.64 4.24
C LYS A 59 -0.34 -9.55 5.55
N ASN A 60 0.84 -8.95 5.54
CA ASN A 60 1.64 -8.72 6.75
C ASN A 60 0.98 -7.71 7.70
N CYS A 61 0.34 -6.65 7.19
CA CYS A 61 -0.47 -5.74 7.99
C CYS A 61 -1.64 -6.49 8.65
N PHE A 62 -2.38 -7.28 7.87
CA PHE A 62 -3.49 -8.08 8.37
C PHE A 62 -3.05 -9.02 9.50
N ALA A 63 -1.94 -9.75 9.30
CA ALA A 63 -1.37 -10.65 10.32
C ALA A 63 -0.91 -9.93 11.60
N LYS A 64 -0.59 -8.64 11.50
CA LYS A 64 -0.23 -7.77 12.64
C LYS A 64 -1.44 -7.12 13.32
N GLY A 65 -2.66 -7.35 12.84
CA GLY A 65 -3.86 -6.66 13.31
C GLY A 65 -3.93 -5.19 12.89
N ILE A 66 -3.23 -4.85 11.81
CA ILE A 66 -3.19 -3.51 11.21
C ILE A 66 -4.09 -3.52 9.98
N LYS A 67 -5.06 -2.60 9.94
CA LYS A 67 -5.97 -2.48 8.81
C LYS A 67 -5.32 -1.63 7.72
N THR A 68 -5.14 -2.23 6.55
CA THR A 68 -4.91 -1.49 5.30
C THR A 68 -6.24 -0.92 4.82
N VAL A 69 -6.26 0.35 4.41
CA VAL A 69 -7.44 0.97 3.78
C VAL A 69 -7.34 0.86 2.26
N SER A 70 -6.20 1.20 1.71
CA SER A 70 -5.98 1.28 0.27
C SER A 70 -4.54 0.92 -0.08
N SER A 71 -4.33 0.40 -1.27
CA SER A 71 -3.00 0.16 -1.84
C SER A 71 -3.10 0.18 -3.35
N SER A 72 -2.04 0.59 -4.03
CA SER A 72 -1.94 0.49 -5.48
C SER A 72 -0.49 0.33 -5.90
N ALA A 73 -0.24 -0.62 -6.78
CA ALA A 73 1.01 -0.77 -7.50
C ALA A 73 0.76 -1.58 -8.77
N ASN A 74 0.36 -0.89 -9.83
CA ASN A 74 -0.04 -1.53 -11.08
C ASN A 74 0.34 -0.68 -12.31
N GLN A 75 0.00 -1.20 -13.49
CA GLN A 75 0.22 -0.53 -14.77
C GLN A 75 -0.35 0.90 -14.81
N GLY A 76 -1.52 1.12 -14.22
CA GLY A 76 -2.18 2.41 -14.23
C GLY A 76 -1.41 3.49 -13.45
N ASP A 77 -0.72 3.10 -12.37
CA ASP A 77 0.12 4.01 -11.59
C ASP A 77 1.36 4.45 -12.40
N VAL A 78 1.99 3.49 -13.10
CA VAL A 78 3.14 3.77 -13.97
C VAL A 78 2.73 4.71 -15.11
N GLU A 79 1.64 4.44 -15.81
CA GLU A 79 1.17 5.24 -16.95
C GLU A 79 0.83 6.68 -16.59
N ARG A 80 0.35 6.91 -15.35
CA ARG A 80 0.04 8.25 -14.83
C ARG A 80 1.28 9.00 -14.32
N GLY A 81 2.41 8.31 -14.18
CA GLY A 81 3.61 8.85 -13.50
C GLY A 81 3.37 9.07 -12.01
N GLY A 82 2.47 8.29 -11.40
CA GLY A 82 2.16 8.35 -9.97
C GLY A 82 3.00 7.36 -9.16
N PRO A 83 3.11 7.54 -7.83
CA PRO A 83 3.80 6.59 -6.98
C PRO A 83 2.96 5.32 -6.78
N ALA A 84 3.62 4.21 -6.45
CA ALA A 84 2.96 3.11 -5.77
C ALA A 84 2.74 3.46 -4.29
N TYR A 85 1.72 2.92 -3.64
CA TYR A 85 1.40 3.29 -2.26
C TYR A 85 0.64 2.22 -1.48
N PHE A 86 0.64 2.37 -0.15
CA PHE A 86 -0.39 1.79 0.71
C PHE A 86 -0.73 2.70 1.90
N TYR A 87 -1.98 2.66 2.33
CA TYR A 87 -2.58 3.40 3.43
C TYR A 87 -2.95 2.44 4.55
N ILE A 88 -2.54 2.76 5.78
CA ILE A 88 -2.98 2.08 6.99
C ILE A 88 -3.89 2.99 7.81
N ASP A 89 -4.97 2.41 8.33
CA ASP A 89 -5.97 3.08 9.14
C ASP A 89 -5.32 3.57 10.44
N CYS A 90 -5.08 4.89 10.55
CA CYS A 90 -4.38 5.49 11.67
C CYS A 90 -5.17 5.29 12.97
N ASP A 91 -6.49 5.38 12.87
CA ASP A 91 -7.42 5.25 13.98
C ASP A 91 -7.31 3.90 14.67
N ARG A 92 -7.11 2.84 13.88
CA ARG A 92 -6.97 1.48 14.42
C ARG A 92 -5.57 1.14 14.87
N LEU A 93 -4.56 1.96 14.60
CA LEU A 93 -3.21 1.72 15.11
C LEU A 93 -3.13 1.89 16.64
N THR A 94 -2.19 1.18 17.26
CA THR A 94 -1.75 1.49 18.63
C THR A 94 -0.93 2.79 18.64
N PRO A 95 -0.86 3.53 19.77
CA PRO A 95 0.00 4.71 19.86
C PRO A 95 1.46 4.42 19.50
N ALA A 96 1.98 3.24 19.86
CA ALA A 96 3.34 2.81 19.51
C ALA A 96 3.51 2.64 17.99
N ASN A 97 2.58 1.96 17.31
CA ASN A 97 2.63 1.78 15.87
C ASN A 97 2.45 3.09 15.10
N ARG A 98 1.69 4.06 15.63
CA ARG A 98 1.59 5.40 15.01
C ARG A 98 2.93 6.11 15.04
N VAL A 99 3.59 6.16 16.20
CA VAL A 99 4.91 6.78 16.33
C VAL A 99 5.91 6.08 15.42
N LEU A 100 5.94 4.75 15.41
CA LEU A 100 6.81 3.97 14.53
C LEU A 100 6.53 4.25 13.06
N ALA A 101 5.26 4.23 12.64
CA ALA A 101 4.87 4.46 11.25
C ALA A 101 5.34 5.84 10.75
N LEU A 102 5.25 6.88 11.58
CA LEU A 102 5.79 8.20 11.25
C LEU A 102 7.32 8.21 11.22
N GLN A 103 7.99 7.56 12.18
CA GLN A 103 9.45 7.48 12.24
C GLN A 103 10.08 6.76 11.04
N ILE A 104 9.39 5.77 10.48
CA ILE A 104 9.86 5.00 9.32
C ILE A 104 9.49 5.67 7.98
N GLY A 105 8.96 6.89 8.01
CA GLY A 105 8.70 7.71 6.82
C GLY A 105 7.25 7.78 6.38
N GLY A 106 6.31 7.27 7.19
CA GLY A 106 4.89 7.36 6.91
C GLY A 106 4.39 8.79 7.04
N LYS A 107 3.46 9.17 6.17
CA LYS A 107 2.87 10.50 6.09
C LYS A 107 1.42 10.42 6.53
N VAL A 108 0.97 11.39 7.34
CA VAL A 108 -0.46 11.44 7.70
C VAL A 108 -1.24 11.93 6.50
N HIS A 109 -2.34 11.26 6.21
CA HIS A 109 -3.32 11.65 5.22
C HIS A 109 -4.68 11.79 5.91
N PHE A 110 -5.32 12.93 5.69
CA PHE A 110 -6.67 13.17 6.18
C PHE A 110 -7.63 13.06 4.99
N ASP A 111 -8.44 12.02 4.99
CA ASP A 111 -9.64 11.94 4.17
C ASP A 111 -10.83 12.39 5.03
N ILE A 112 -11.88 12.88 4.39
CA ILE A 112 -13.14 13.27 5.01
C ILE A 112 -13.85 12.12 5.75
N TYR A 113 -13.40 10.88 5.57
CA TYR A 113 -13.95 9.68 6.22
C TYR A 113 -12.97 8.96 7.15
N GLU A 114 -11.67 9.27 7.08
CA GLU A 114 -10.65 8.53 7.82
C GLU A 114 -9.32 9.29 7.95
N ILE A 115 -8.61 9.07 9.04
CA ILE A 115 -7.21 9.45 9.16
C ILE A 115 -6.39 8.20 8.86
N SER A 116 -5.50 8.32 7.89
CA SER A 116 -4.63 7.23 7.46
C SER A 116 -3.17 7.65 7.56
N ILE A 117 -2.27 6.69 7.76
CA ILE A 117 -0.84 6.89 7.51
C ILE A 117 -0.52 6.17 6.21
N PHE A 118 0.12 6.85 5.26
CA PHE A 118 0.47 6.25 3.98
C PHE A 118 1.98 6.25 3.74
N PHE A 119 2.39 5.30 2.92
CA PHE A 119 3.74 5.15 2.41
C PHE A 119 3.69 5.17 0.89
N ASP A 120 4.47 6.05 0.27
CA ASP A 120 4.66 6.11 -1.17
C ASP A 120 6.02 5.52 -1.56
N PHE A 121 6.05 4.91 -2.73
CA PHE A 121 7.21 4.27 -3.30
C PHE A 121 7.45 4.84 -4.68
N ALA A 122 8.71 5.17 -4.97
CA ALA A 122 9.12 5.52 -6.32
C ALA A 122 8.76 4.38 -7.27
N LEU A 123 8.18 4.74 -8.40
CA LEU A 123 7.66 3.79 -9.38
C LEU A 123 8.12 4.21 -10.78
N GLU A 124 8.99 3.40 -11.36
CA GLU A 124 9.59 3.59 -12.68
C GLU A 124 9.22 2.43 -13.62
N GLU A 125 9.39 2.59 -14.94
CA GLU A 125 9.04 1.57 -15.94
C GLU A 125 9.75 0.21 -15.72
N ASP A 126 10.94 0.22 -15.14
CA ASP A 126 11.77 -0.96 -14.87
C ASP A 126 11.62 -1.48 -13.42
N THR A 127 10.71 -0.90 -12.64
CA THR A 127 10.42 -1.38 -11.28
C THR A 127 9.82 -2.78 -11.33
N THR A 128 10.46 -3.72 -10.63
CA THR A 128 10.01 -5.13 -10.57
C THR A 128 9.01 -5.35 -9.45
N ILE A 129 8.14 -6.36 -9.61
CA ILE A 129 7.23 -6.81 -8.56
C ILE A 129 8.02 -7.15 -7.29
N THR A 130 9.10 -7.93 -7.43
CA THR A 130 9.93 -8.37 -6.31
C THR A 130 10.56 -7.21 -5.55
N ALA A 131 11.10 -6.20 -6.25
CA ALA A 131 11.71 -5.05 -5.58
C ALA A 131 10.66 -4.24 -4.81
N MET A 132 9.48 -4.05 -5.38
CA MET A 132 8.37 -3.33 -4.75
C MET A 132 7.83 -4.10 -3.53
N GLU A 133 7.63 -5.42 -3.67
CA GLU A 133 7.17 -6.27 -2.56
C GLU A 133 8.18 -6.29 -1.41
N GLN A 134 9.48 -6.36 -1.71
CA GLN A 134 10.53 -6.29 -0.69
C GLN A 134 10.53 -4.95 0.04
N ALA A 135 10.43 -3.84 -0.69
CA ALA A 135 10.39 -2.51 -0.11
C ALA A 135 9.17 -2.32 0.79
N SER A 136 7.97 -2.67 0.31
CA SER A 136 6.73 -2.53 1.07
C SER A 136 6.70 -3.45 2.30
N CYS A 137 7.14 -4.71 2.16
CA CYS A 137 7.24 -5.63 3.30
C CYS A 137 8.26 -5.17 4.34
N ALA A 138 9.37 -4.53 3.94
CA ALA A 138 10.38 -4.03 4.87
C ALA A 138 9.84 -2.89 5.76
N ILE A 139 8.91 -2.07 5.25
CA ILE A 139 8.20 -1.08 6.07
C ILE A 139 7.33 -1.80 7.11
N VAL A 140 6.47 -2.71 6.67
CA VAL A 140 5.51 -3.39 7.56
C VAL A 140 6.23 -4.25 8.61
N ALA A 141 7.40 -4.82 8.28
CA ALA A 141 8.22 -5.59 9.22
C ALA A 141 8.67 -4.79 10.45
N GLN A 142 8.78 -3.47 10.34
CA GLN A 142 9.15 -2.58 11.45
C GLN A 142 7.97 -2.29 12.40
N LEU A 143 6.73 -2.52 11.95
CA LEU A 143 5.55 -2.36 12.78
C LEU A 143 5.36 -3.55 13.73
N THR A 144 4.80 -3.28 14.91
CA THR A 144 4.57 -4.28 15.93
C THR A 144 3.19 -4.92 15.79
N ASN A 145 3.06 -6.17 16.24
CA ASN A 145 1.76 -6.82 16.31
C ASN A 145 0.85 -6.07 17.29
N GLN A 146 -0.43 -5.98 16.96
CA GLN A 146 -1.45 -5.38 17.81
C GLN A 146 -2.76 -6.18 17.74
N GLU A 147 -3.59 -6.03 18.77
CA GLU A 147 -4.96 -6.49 18.70
C GLU A 147 -5.74 -5.61 17.71
N PRO A 148 -6.51 -6.19 16.78
CA PRO A 148 -7.38 -5.43 15.88
C PRO A 148 -8.35 -4.56 16.69
N LYS A 149 -8.37 -3.25 16.41
CA LYS A 149 -9.35 -2.32 17.02
C LYS A 149 -10.55 -2.14 16.11
N ASP A 150 -11.73 -2.05 16.72
CA ASP A 150 -12.99 -1.86 15.99
C ASP A 150 -13.39 -0.39 15.75
N TYR A 151 -13.12 0.59 16.65
CA TYR A 151 -13.52 2.01 16.49
C TYR A 151 -12.60 3.02 17.26
N PRO A 152 -12.61 4.35 16.92
CA PRO A 152 -11.45 5.24 16.98
C PRO A 152 -11.40 6.14 18.23
N TYR A 153 -10.30 6.86 18.32
CA TYR A 153 -9.81 7.83 19.31
C TYR A 153 -10.76 8.53 20.30
N THR A 154 -10.19 8.90 21.44
CA THR A 154 -10.68 10.05 22.22
C THR A 154 -10.16 11.38 21.65
N LEU A 155 -10.88 12.48 21.90
CA LEU A 155 -10.51 13.85 21.45
C LEU A 155 -9.06 14.22 21.79
N GLU A 156 -8.58 13.78 22.96
CA GLU A 156 -7.22 14.04 23.42
C GLU A 156 -6.16 13.33 22.56
N GLU A 157 -6.47 12.14 22.06
CA GLU A 157 -5.56 11.38 21.20
C GLU A 157 -5.47 12.00 19.81
N LEU A 158 -6.59 12.49 19.26
CA LEU A 158 -6.61 13.22 18.00
C LEU A 158 -5.78 14.51 18.08
N GLN A 159 -5.93 15.26 19.17
CA GLN A 159 -5.21 16.51 19.38
C GLN A 159 -3.69 16.32 19.41
N LYS A 160 -3.21 15.27 20.09
CA LYS A 160 -1.77 14.93 20.14
C LYS A 160 -1.22 14.50 18.78
N LEU A 161 -2.00 13.79 17.98
CA LEU A 161 -1.60 13.41 16.61
C LEU A 161 -1.44 14.63 15.71
N PHE A 162 -2.40 15.55 15.76
CA PHE A 162 -2.39 16.77 14.98
C PHE A 162 -1.19 17.66 15.30
N GLU A 163 -0.91 17.86 16.60
CA GLU A 163 0.27 18.60 17.07
C GLU A 163 1.59 17.97 16.60
N ASN A 164 1.66 16.65 16.51
CA ASN A 164 2.86 15.95 16.06
C ASN A 164 3.03 16.04 14.54
N TYR A 165 1.94 15.95 13.77
CA TYR A 165 1.96 16.16 12.33
C TYR A 165 2.49 17.56 11.98
N GLN A 166 1.92 18.61 12.58
CA GLN A 166 2.32 20.00 12.33
C GLN A 166 3.80 20.27 12.62
N LYS A 167 4.37 19.62 13.65
CA LYS A 167 5.79 19.77 14.00
C LYS A 167 6.75 19.14 13.00
N ASN A 168 6.28 18.16 12.23
CA ASN A 168 7.11 17.38 11.31
C ASN A 168 6.84 17.67 9.83
N LEU A 169 6.05 18.72 9.53
CA LEU A 169 5.86 19.20 8.17
C LEU A 169 7.19 19.71 7.60
N PRO A 170 7.63 19.23 6.43
CA PRO A 170 8.78 19.81 5.73
C PRO A 170 8.43 21.25 5.31
N ALA A 171 9.40 22.16 5.43
CA ALA A 171 9.19 23.60 5.26
C ALA A 171 8.94 24.03 3.80
N ASP A 172 9.00 23.08 2.86
CA ASP A 172 9.21 23.30 1.44
C ASP A 172 8.10 22.74 0.52
N GLU A 173 7.03 22.12 1.04
CA GLU A 173 5.90 21.60 0.23
C GLU A 173 4.64 22.50 0.21
N VAL A 174 4.83 23.82 0.09
CA VAL A 174 3.74 24.82 0.11
C VAL A 174 2.70 24.59 -1.01
N GLU A 175 3.11 24.15 -2.20
CA GLU A 175 2.20 23.91 -3.34
C GLU A 175 1.28 22.69 -3.15
N ARG A 176 1.77 21.67 -2.44
CA ARG A 176 1.01 20.47 -2.12
C ARG A 176 0.03 20.75 -1.00
N GLU A 177 0.46 21.46 0.04
CA GLU A 177 -0.43 21.90 1.11
C GLU A 177 -1.57 22.75 0.57
N GLU A 178 -1.30 23.66 -0.37
CA GLU A 178 -2.32 24.54 -0.94
C GLU A 178 -3.34 23.76 -1.80
N PHE A 179 -2.88 22.76 -2.57
CA PHE A 179 -3.76 21.83 -3.29
C PHE A 179 -4.58 20.96 -2.33
N GLU A 180 -3.96 20.37 -1.30
CA GLU A 180 -4.61 19.52 -0.32
C GLU A 180 -5.59 20.29 0.59
N ARG A 181 -5.28 21.54 0.94
CA ARG A 181 -6.20 22.51 1.55
C ARG A 181 -7.40 22.79 0.64
N SER A 182 -7.18 22.96 -0.67
CA SER A 182 -8.24 23.29 -1.63
C SER A 182 -9.27 22.17 -1.84
N ILE A 183 -8.90 20.92 -1.54
CA ILE A 183 -9.80 19.74 -1.62
C ILE A 183 -10.25 19.23 -0.23
N GLY A 184 -9.91 19.94 0.86
CA GLY A 184 -10.38 19.63 2.22
C GLY A 184 -9.63 18.50 2.93
N THR A 185 -8.34 18.31 2.61
CA THR A 185 -7.49 17.21 3.12
C THR A 185 -6.38 17.69 4.08
N ILE A 186 -6.30 18.99 4.35
CA ILE A 186 -5.50 19.59 5.43
C ILE A 186 -6.35 20.66 6.11
N PHE A 187 -6.43 20.62 7.45
CA PHE A 187 -7.18 21.57 8.28
C PHE A 187 -6.22 22.55 8.97
N ASP A 188 -6.64 23.79 9.20
CA ASP A 188 -5.84 24.79 9.93
C ASP A 188 -5.90 24.58 11.45
N SER A 189 -6.94 23.89 11.94
CA SER A 189 -7.08 23.56 13.34
C SER A 189 -7.93 22.31 13.59
N LEU A 190 -7.79 21.74 14.78
CA LEU A 190 -8.67 20.67 15.25
C LEU A 190 -10.14 21.13 15.34
N GLU A 191 -10.38 22.41 15.63
CA GLU A 191 -11.73 23.00 15.71
C GLU A 191 -12.42 22.99 14.35
N GLU A 192 -11.73 23.40 13.28
CA GLU A 192 -12.24 23.37 11.91
C GLU A 192 -12.55 21.93 11.44
N TYR A 193 -11.68 20.97 11.76
CA TYR A 193 -11.94 19.55 11.52
C TYR A 193 -13.23 19.09 12.23
N LEU A 194 -13.39 19.44 13.51
CA LEU A 194 -14.55 19.02 14.32
C LEU A 194 -15.86 19.70 13.88
N GLU A 195 -15.83 20.98 13.50
CA GLU A 195 -17.00 21.69 12.95
C GLU A 195 -17.50 21.02 11.66
N LEU A 196 -16.60 20.64 10.76
CA LEU A 196 -16.96 19.93 9.53
C LEU A 196 -17.55 18.54 9.79
N MET A 197 -17.07 17.85 10.82
CA MET A 197 -17.60 16.55 11.24
C MET A 197 -18.99 16.69 11.88
N ASP A 198 -19.21 17.70 12.73
CA ASP A 198 -20.49 17.98 13.40
C ASP A 198 -21.58 18.43 12.39
N GLU A 199 -21.21 19.25 11.40
CA GLU A 199 -22.10 19.63 10.30
C GLU A 199 -22.56 18.41 9.47
N ARG A 200 -21.71 17.38 9.34
CA ARG A 200 -21.98 16.17 8.54
C ARG A 200 -22.71 15.06 9.29
N GLU A 201 -22.48 14.89 10.59
CA GLU A 201 -23.33 14.04 11.45
C GLU A 201 -24.80 14.53 11.41
N GLY A 202 -25.01 15.85 11.30
CA GLY A 202 -26.31 16.47 11.07
C GLY A 202 -26.97 16.16 9.71
N PHE A 203 -26.22 15.69 8.71
CA PHE A 203 -26.76 15.27 7.40
C PHE A 203 -27.26 13.81 7.39
N TYR A 204 -26.67 12.93 8.21
CA TYR A 204 -27.09 11.53 8.32
C TYR A 204 -28.25 11.30 9.31
N TYR A 205 -28.60 12.32 10.10
CA TYR A 205 -29.74 12.32 11.03
C TYR A 205 -30.84 13.36 10.68
N ARG A 206 -30.96 13.77 9.40
CA ARG A 206 -32.24 14.30 8.93
C ARG A 206 -33.14 13.13 8.51
N PRO A 207 -34.35 12.99 9.10
CA PRO A 207 -35.29 11.91 8.76
C PRO A 207 -35.74 11.94 7.29
#